data_AF-R9N1A3-F1
#
_entry.id   AF-R9N1A3-F1
#
_cell.length_a   1.000
_cell.length_b   1.000
_cell.length_c   1.000
_cell.angle_alpha   90.00
_cell.angle_beta   90.00
_cell.angle_gamma   90.00
#
_symmetry.space_group_name_H-M   'P 1'
#
loop_
_entity.id
_entity.type
_entity.pdbx_description
1 polymer ?
#
loop_
_entity_poly.entity_id
_entity_poly.type
_entity_poly.pdbx_seq_one_letter_code
_entity_poly.pdbx_strand_id
1 'polypeptide(L)'
;MWCVVNLKLLHQWMEVAVIIISVLELLNSKGKFVLEDVYFELVNSLCDGNPKTIAQILEDESHQKDIENLIANYCQKDGQYYVERKDISKPNEDAIDISILSGTDFEILVQSLLKEEGYENVIKMGGAGDLSVDIIASKRQQDRLLHYIFQCKRSHSFCI
;
A
#
# COMPACT_ATOMS: atom_id res chain seq x y z
N MET A 1 -6.02 -28.39 5.82
CA MET A 1 -7.05 -27.33 5.91
C MET A 1 -6.80 -26.40 4.75
N TRP A 2 -7.64 -26.46 3.71
CA TRP A 2 -7.43 -25.72 2.47
C TRP A 2 -7.67 -24.24 2.74
N CYS A 3 -6.64 -23.42 2.54
CA CYS A 3 -6.76 -21.97 2.64
C CYS A 3 -7.61 -21.51 1.45
N VAL A 4 -8.89 -21.22 1.71
CA VAL A 4 -9.74 -20.53 0.73
C VAL A 4 -9.28 -19.08 0.71
N VAL A 5 -8.28 -18.80 -0.11
CA VAL A 5 -7.97 -17.42 -0.50
C VAL A 5 -9.26 -16.89 -1.14
N ASN A 6 -9.87 -15.90 -0.50
CA ASN A 6 -11.09 -15.30 -0.99
C ASN A 6 -10.79 -14.68 -2.37
N LEU A 7 -11.24 -15.33 -3.45
CA LEU A 7 -10.94 -14.93 -4.82
C LEU A 7 -11.32 -13.47 -5.10
N LYS A 8 -12.32 -12.92 -4.40
CA LYS A 8 -12.68 -11.49 -4.54
C LYS A 8 -11.60 -10.55 -4.02
N LEU A 9 -11.00 -10.89 -2.87
CA LEU A 9 -9.87 -10.12 -2.35
C LEU A 9 -8.70 -10.26 -3.31
N LEU A 10 -8.33 -11.48 -3.74
CA LEU A 10 -7.21 -11.69 -4.66
C LEU A 10 -7.36 -10.90 -5.97
N HIS A 11 -8.56 -10.86 -6.55
CA HIS A 11 -8.85 -10.03 -7.72
C HIS A 11 -8.67 -8.53 -7.45
N GLN A 12 -9.18 -8.04 -6.33
CA GLN A 12 -9.05 -6.63 -5.94
C GLN A 12 -7.58 -6.24 -5.65
N TRP A 13 -6.79 -7.15 -5.06
CA TRP A 13 -5.35 -6.96 -4.85
C TRP A 13 -4.56 -6.95 -6.16
N MET A 14 -4.96 -7.77 -7.14
CA MET A 14 -4.35 -7.77 -8.47
C MET A 14 -4.65 -6.46 -9.22
N GLU A 15 -5.87 -5.94 -9.15
CA GLU A 15 -6.25 -4.69 -9.81
C GLU A 15 -5.43 -3.50 -9.31
N VAL A 16 -5.31 -3.33 -7.98
CA VAL A 16 -4.50 -2.26 -7.37
C VAL A 16 -3.03 -2.38 -7.75
N ALA A 17 -2.46 -3.59 -7.72
CA ALA A 17 -1.06 -3.81 -8.09
C ALA A 17 -0.78 -3.45 -9.55
N VAL A 18 -1.69 -3.80 -10.47
CA VAL A 18 -1.55 -3.45 -11.89
C VAL A 18 -1.59 -1.93 -12.08
N ILE A 19 -2.47 -1.21 -11.38
CA ILE A 19 -2.52 0.27 -11.45
C ILE A 19 -1.19 0.88 -10.99
N ILE A 20 -0.62 0.40 -9.88
CA ILE A 20 0.67 0.89 -9.37
C ILE A 20 1.78 0.65 -10.40
N ILE A 21 1.86 -0.56 -10.96
CA ILE A 21 2.87 -0.91 -11.98
C ILE A 21 2.75 0.02 -13.19
N SER A 22 1.53 0.24 -13.70
CA SER A 22 1.30 1.14 -14.83
C SER A 22 1.73 2.58 -14.52
N VAL A 23 1.43 3.09 -13.33
CA VAL A 23 1.87 4.44 -12.91
C VAL A 23 3.39 4.55 -12.87
N LEU A 24 4.07 3.57 -12.28
CA LEU A 24 5.54 3.55 -12.18
C LEU A 24 6.20 3.44 -13.55
N GLU A 25 5.67 2.60 -14.45
CA GLU A 25 6.16 2.47 -15.82
C GLU A 25 5.98 3.76 -16.62
N LEU A 26 4.83 4.44 -16.48
CA LEU A 26 4.58 5.72 -17.13
C LEU A 26 5.51 6.82 -16.60
N LEU A 27 5.78 6.87 -15.30
CA LEU A 27 6.76 7.78 -14.72
C LEU A 27 8.18 7.50 -15.25
N ASN A 28 8.61 6.24 -15.25
CA ASN A 28 9.95 5.86 -15.68
C ASN A 28 10.18 6.09 -17.18
N SER A 29 9.15 5.84 -18.02
CA SER A 29 9.27 5.93 -19.48
C SER A 29 9.03 7.33 -20.04
N LYS A 30 8.02 8.04 -19.52
CA LYS A 30 7.58 9.34 -20.06
C LYS A 30 7.91 10.53 -19.15
N GLY A 31 8.21 10.28 -17.87
CA GLY A 31 8.41 11.32 -16.84
C GLY A 31 7.14 12.05 -16.41
N LYS A 32 6.07 11.96 -17.19
CA LYS A 32 4.74 12.53 -16.93
C LYS A 32 3.68 11.81 -17.77
N PHE A 33 2.43 11.82 -17.31
CA PHE A 33 1.32 11.15 -17.99
C PHE A 33 -0.04 11.82 -17.70
N VAL A 34 -1.08 11.48 -18.45
CA VAL A 34 -2.47 11.86 -18.17
C VAL A 34 -3.28 10.66 -17.67
N LEU A 35 -4.47 10.86 -17.10
CA LEU A 35 -5.25 9.75 -16.53
C LEU A 35 -5.58 8.68 -17.59
N GLU A 36 -5.80 9.11 -18.83
CA GLU A 36 -6.08 8.26 -19.97
C GLU A 36 -4.92 7.32 -20.32
N ASP A 37 -3.67 7.72 -20.06
CA ASP A 37 -2.51 6.84 -20.23
C ASP A 37 -2.59 5.64 -19.26
N VAL A 38 -3.01 5.88 -18.00
CA VAL A 38 -3.16 4.81 -17.00
C VAL A 38 -4.29 3.87 -17.42
N TYR A 39 -5.42 4.40 -17.86
CA TYR A 39 -6.51 3.57 -18.38
C TYR A 39 -6.10 2.73 -19.58
N PHE A 40 -5.27 3.27 -20.48
CA PHE A 40 -4.75 2.53 -21.62
C PHE A 40 -3.88 1.34 -21.18
N GLU A 41 -2.97 1.55 -20.22
CA GLU A 41 -2.14 0.46 -19.68
C GLU A 41 -2.96 -0.59 -18.91
N LEU A 42 -3.97 -0.16 -18.16
CA LEU A 42 -4.90 -1.06 -17.48
C LEU A 42 -5.67 -1.92 -18.47
N VAL A 43 -6.18 -1.31 -19.55
CA VAL A 43 -6.84 -2.06 -20.62
C VAL A 43 -5.87 -3.07 -21.23
N ASN A 44 -4.65 -2.68 -21.58
CA ASN A 44 -3.67 -3.61 -22.16
C ASN A 44 -3.29 -4.77 -21.22
N SER A 45 -3.21 -4.49 -19.92
CA SER A 45 -2.75 -5.46 -18.92
C SER A 45 -3.86 -6.39 -18.43
N LEU A 46 -5.10 -5.87 -18.33
CA LEU A 46 -6.25 -6.59 -17.78
C LEU A 46 -7.16 -7.18 -18.86
N CYS A 47 -7.03 -6.75 -20.13
CA CYS A 47 -7.86 -7.30 -21.20
C CYS A 47 -7.31 -8.62 -21.73
N ASP A 48 -7.99 -9.68 -21.32
CA ASP A 48 -8.16 -10.95 -22.01
C ASP A 48 -9.11 -10.85 -23.24
N GLY A 49 -9.52 -9.63 -23.62
CA GLY A 49 -10.40 -9.35 -24.76
C GLY A 49 -11.88 -9.17 -24.40
N ASN A 50 -12.23 -9.07 -23.11
CA ASN A 50 -13.62 -8.88 -22.66
C ASN A 50 -13.98 -7.39 -22.44
N PRO A 51 -14.80 -6.77 -23.31
CA PRO A 51 -15.14 -5.35 -23.22
C PRO A 51 -15.98 -4.97 -21.98
N LYS A 52 -16.57 -5.93 -21.27
CA LYS A 52 -17.35 -5.66 -20.05
C LYS A 52 -16.47 -5.27 -18.86
N THR A 53 -15.26 -5.81 -18.78
CA THR A 53 -14.30 -5.49 -17.71
C THR A 53 -13.80 -4.06 -17.84
N ILE A 54 -13.56 -3.60 -19.07
CA ILE A 54 -13.17 -2.22 -19.38
C ILE A 54 -14.27 -1.23 -18.95
N ALA A 55 -15.52 -1.50 -19.32
CA ALA A 55 -16.64 -0.64 -18.99
C ALA A 55 -16.82 -0.50 -17.46
N GLN A 56 -16.63 -1.58 -16.70
CA GLN A 56 -16.73 -1.53 -15.23
C GLN A 56 -15.62 -0.70 -14.57
N ILE A 57 -14.43 -0.65 -15.16
CA ILE A 57 -13.33 0.18 -14.66
C ILE A 57 -13.53 1.65 -15.03
N LEU A 58 -14.05 1.93 -16.23
CA LEU A 58 -14.16 3.29 -16.77
C LEU A 58 -15.47 4.01 -16.43
N GLU A 59 -16.58 3.28 -16.24
CA GLU A 59 -17.91 3.87 -16.08
C GLU A 59 -18.33 4.05 -14.62
N ASP A 60 -17.57 3.51 -13.65
CA ASP A 60 -17.85 3.69 -12.23
C ASP A 60 -17.04 4.87 -11.66
N GLU A 61 -17.74 5.96 -11.35
CA GLU A 61 -17.15 7.17 -10.74
C GLU A 61 -16.40 6.87 -9.43
N SER A 62 -16.79 5.82 -8.69
CA SER A 62 -16.09 5.42 -7.46
C SER A 62 -14.71 4.82 -7.76
N HIS A 63 -14.59 4.02 -8.82
CA HIS A 63 -13.32 3.43 -9.25
C HIS A 63 -12.35 4.48 -9.78
N GLN A 64 -12.84 5.44 -10.58
CA GLN A 64 -12.02 6.55 -11.04
C GLN A 64 -11.42 7.32 -9.84
N LYS A 65 -12.24 7.59 -8.82
CA LYS A 65 -11.78 8.29 -7.62
C LYS A 65 -10.74 7.49 -6.85
N ASP A 66 -10.89 6.18 -6.75
CA ASP A 66 -9.93 5.30 -6.10
C ASP A 66 -8.59 5.26 -6.87
N ILE A 67 -8.63 5.23 -8.21
CA ILE A 67 -7.44 5.31 -9.06
C ILE A 67 -6.75 6.67 -8.90
N GLU A 68 -7.51 7.77 -8.90
CA GLU A 68 -6.95 9.11 -8.70
C GLU A 68 -6.31 9.26 -7.31
N ASN A 69 -6.94 8.72 -6.27
CA ASN A 69 -6.37 8.70 -4.91
C ASN A 69 -5.06 7.90 -4.87
N LEU A 70 -5.00 6.77 -5.58
CA LEU A 70 -3.81 5.94 -5.66
C LEU A 70 -2.68 6.67 -6.42
N ILE A 71 -2.99 7.32 -7.53
CA ILE A 71 -2.04 8.14 -8.29
C ILE A 71 -1.50 9.28 -7.42
N ALA A 72 -2.35 9.93 -6.61
CA ALA A 72 -1.94 11.01 -5.72
C ALA A 72 -0.92 10.62 -4.64
N ASN A 73 -0.79 9.32 -4.34
CA ASN A 73 0.26 8.79 -3.46
C ASN A 73 1.65 8.87 -4.10
N TYR A 74 1.75 8.83 -5.44
CA TYR A 74 3.03 8.80 -6.17
C TYR A 74 3.29 10.07 -6.99
N CYS A 75 2.21 10.74 -7.41
CA CYS A 75 2.25 11.84 -8.36
C CYS A 75 1.57 13.09 -7.81
N GLN A 76 2.01 14.25 -8.28
CA GLN A 76 1.34 15.53 -8.12
C GLN A 76 0.80 15.98 -9.47
N LYS A 77 -0.27 16.78 -9.48
CA LYS A 77 -0.77 17.40 -10.70
C LYS A 77 0.07 18.63 -11.06
N ASP A 78 0.55 18.66 -12.30
CA ASP A 78 1.13 19.83 -12.97
C ASP A 78 0.27 20.15 -14.20
N GLY A 79 -0.72 21.03 -13.99
CA GLY A 79 -1.78 21.29 -14.97
C GLY A 79 -2.63 20.05 -15.23
N GLN A 80 -2.59 19.55 -16.47
CA GLN A 80 -3.30 18.35 -16.91
C GLN A 80 -2.50 17.05 -16.75
N TYR A 81 -1.22 17.16 -16.38
CA TYR A 81 -0.33 16.01 -16.26
C TYR A 81 -0.14 15.60 -14.81
N TYR A 82 0.03 14.30 -14.58
CA TYR A 82 0.62 13.75 -13.38
C TYR A 82 2.13 13.68 -13.56
N VAL A 83 2.86 14.22 -12.60
CA VAL A 83 4.32 14.20 -12.53
C VAL A 83 4.76 13.60 -11.19
N GLU A 84 5.92 12.97 -11.17
CA GLU A 84 6.49 12.38 -9.95
C GLU A 84 6.55 13.41 -8.81
N ARG A 85 6.12 12.98 -7.61
CA ARG A 85 6.26 13.78 -6.40
C ARG A 85 7.73 13.85 -5.99
N LYS A 86 8.24 15.08 -5.88
CA LYS A 86 9.60 15.35 -5.38
C LYS A 86 9.63 15.62 -3.88
N ASP A 87 8.47 15.80 -3.27
CA ASP A 87 8.26 16.07 -1.85
C ASP A 87 8.11 14.78 -1.02
N ILE A 88 7.96 13.63 -1.68
CA ILE A 88 8.08 12.32 -1.07
C ILE A 88 9.56 11.95 -1.15
N SER A 89 10.22 11.77 -0.01
CA SER A 89 11.52 11.10 0.00
C SER A 89 11.29 9.74 -0.63
N LYS A 90 11.92 9.47 -1.79
CA LYS A 90 11.94 8.11 -2.33
C LYS A 90 12.31 7.19 -1.17
N PRO A 91 11.50 6.16 -0.90
CA PRO A 91 11.96 5.09 -0.03
C PRO A 91 13.31 4.61 -0.56
N ASN A 92 14.21 4.23 0.35
CA ASN A 92 15.44 3.51 -0.01
C ASN A 92 15.12 2.42 -1.07
N GLU A 93 16.02 2.09 -1.99
CA GLU A 93 15.87 0.90 -2.86
C GLU A 93 15.58 -0.38 -2.05
N ASP A 94 16.00 -0.45 -0.79
CA ASP A 94 15.69 -1.54 0.16
C ASP A 94 14.42 -1.31 1.00
N ALA A 95 13.67 -0.24 0.77
CA ALA A 95 12.49 0.06 1.55
C ALA A 95 11.37 -0.96 1.27
N ILE A 96 10.63 -1.28 2.32
CA ILE A 96 9.57 -2.28 2.25
C ILE A 96 8.24 -1.54 2.08
N ASP A 97 7.56 -1.80 0.96
CA ASP A 97 6.18 -1.37 0.81
C ASP A 97 5.29 -2.14 1.80
N ILE A 98 4.90 -1.47 2.89
CA ILE A 98 4.09 -2.11 3.93
C ILE A 98 2.66 -2.36 3.46
N SER A 99 2.21 -1.75 2.35
CA SER A 99 0.87 -1.94 1.79
C SER A 99 0.68 -3.33 1.18
N ILE A 100 1.76 -3.98 0.73
CA ILE A 100 1.73 -5.33 0.16
C ILE A 100 1.97 -6.44 1.19
N LEU A 101 2.40 -6.10 2.40
CA LEU A 101 2.67 -7.09 3.46
C LEU A 101 1.38 -7.75 3.93
N SER A 102 1.41 -9.06 4.18
CA SER A 102 0.31 -9.72 4.88
C SER A 102 0.16 -9.14 6.30
N GLY A 103 -1.00 -9.33 6.93
CA GLY A 103 -1.19 -8.89 8.33
C GLY A 103 -0.08 -9.44 9.24
N THR A 104 0.29 -10.70 9.06
CA THR A 104 1.38 -11.36 9.80
C THR A 104 2.75 -10.74 9.51
N ASP A 105 3.06 -10.44 8.25
CA ASP A 105 4.37 -9.88 7.88
C ASP A 105 4.50 -8.43 8.37
N PHE A 106 3.41 -7.67 8.32
CA PHE A 106 3.35 -6.33 8.90
C PHE A 106 3.53 -6.37 10.43
N GLU A 107 2.95 -7.36 11.12
CA GLU A 107 3.18 -7.58 12.55
C GLU A 107 4.66 -7.86 12.85
N ILE A 108 5.30 -8.74 12.08
CA ILE A 108 6.72 -9.08 12.25
C ILE A 108 7.61 -7.85 12.02
N LEU A 109 7.30 -7.06 10.99
CA LEU A 109 8.03 -5.82 10.71
C LEU A 109 7.93 -4.84 11.88
N VAL A 110 6.73 -4.54 12.37
CA VAL A 110 6.53 -3.59 13.47
C VAL A 110 7.23 -4.08 14.75
N GLN A 111 7.17 -5.38 15.05
CA GLN A 111 7.90 -5.94 16.19
C GLN A 111 9.42 -5.78 16.06
N SER A 112 9.94 -5.94 14.85
CA SER A 112 11.39 -5.82 14.58
C SER A 112 11.85 -4.37 14.71
N LEU A 113 11.09 -3.42 14.14
CA LEU A 113 11.34 -1.99 14.27
C LEU A 113 11.34 -1.54 15.74
N LEU A 114 10.37 -1.99 16.54
CA LEU A 114 10.32 -1.65 17.97
C LEU A 114 11.53 -2.21 18.73
N LYS A 115 12.00 -3.42 18.40
CA LYS A 115 13.21 -3.99 19.03
C LYS A 115 14.47 -3.21 18.67
N GLU A 116 14.64 -2.83 17.40
CA GLU A 116 15.74 -1.99 16.93
C GLU A 116 15.73 -0.61 17.60
N GLU A 117 14.54 -0.04 17.82
CA GLU A 117 14.33 1.18 18.59
C GLU A 117 14.59 1.03 20.11
N GLY A 118 15.01 -0.16 20.57
CA GLY A 118 15.35 -0.44 21.96
C GLY A 118 14.16 -0.67 22.88
N TYR A 119 13.01 -1.07 22.33
CA TYR A 119 11.91 -1.60 23.14
C TYR A 119 12.11 -3.09 23.45
N GLU A 120 11.75 -3.47 24.67
CA GLU A 120 11.82 -4.81 25.23
C GLU A 120 10.40 -5.35 25.49
N ASN A 121 10.24 -6.66 25.67
CA ASN A 121 8.94 -7.31 25.93
C ASN A 121 7.86 -6.93 24.90
N VAL A 122 8.25 -6.90 23.61
CA VAL A 122 7.35 -6.58 22.49
C VAL A 122 6.43 -7.78 22.21
N ILE A 123 5.16 -7.68 22.64
CA ILE A 123 4.17 -8.77 22.63
C ILE A 123 2.86 -8.29 21.96
N LYS A 124 2.27 -9.15 21.14
CA LYS A 124 0.96 -8.92 20.50
C LYS A 124 -0.20 -9.11 21.48
N MET A 125 -1.20 -8.24 21.44
CA MET A 125 -2.38 -8.29 22.32
C MET A 125 -3.70 -8.65 21.62
N GLY A 126 -3.80 -8.55 20.29
CA GLY A 126 -5.05 -8.74 19.54
C GLY A 126 -5.20 -10.10 18.83
N GLY A 127 -6.45 -10.50 18.55
CA GLY A 127 -6.79 -11.68 17.73
C GLY A 127 -6.94 -11.33 16.23
N ALA A 128 -6.70 -12.31 15.35
CA ALA A 128 -6.48 -12.18 13.90
C ALA A 128 -7.68 -11.72 13.01
N GLY A 129 -8.58 -10.88 13.52
CA GLY A 129 -9.77 -10.42 12.79
C GLY A 129 -9.59 -9.09 12.05
N ASP A 130 -8.83 -8.17 12.63
CA ASP A 130 -8.78 -6.79 12.19
C ASP A 130 -7.36 -6.50 11.69
N LEU A 131 -7.23 -5.92 10.50
CA LEU A 131 -5.97 -5.62 9.80
C LEU A 131 -5.05 -4.61 10.52
N SER A 132 -5.20 -4.48 11.83
CA SER A 132 -4.46 -3.63 12.76
C SER A 132 -3.62 -4.47 13.72
N VAL A 133 -2.50 -3.91 14.13
CA VAL A 133 -1.54 -4.57 15.01
C VAL A 133 -1.51 -3.83 16.35
N ASP A 134 -2.00 -4.51 17.39
CA ASP A 134 -1.92 -4.02 18.77
C ASP A 134 -0.76 -4.72 19.49
N ILE A 135 0.24 -3.93 19.87
CA ILE A 135 1.47 -4.40 20.52
C ILE A 135 1.63 -3.71 21.88
N ILE A 136 1.96 -4.49 22.91
CA ILE A 136 2.54 -3.98 24.14
C ILE A 136 4.06 -4.10 24.05
N ALA A 137 4.76 -3.05 24.42
CA ALA A 137 6.21 -3.08 24.58
C ALA A 137 6.63 -2.24 25.78
N SER A 138 7.86 -2.42 26.24
CA SER A 138 8.42 -1.67 27.35
C SER A 138 9.73 -1.01 26.96
N LYS A 139 10.06 0.16 27.51
CA LYS A 139 11.35 0.81 27.27
C LYS A 139 11.88 1.41 28.57
N ARG A 140 13.18 1.24 28.79
CA ARG A 140 13.84 1.78 29.98
C ARG A 140 14.17 3.25 29.75
N GLN A 141 13.64 4.12 30.61
CA GLN A 141 13.93 5.56 30.58
C GLN A 141 14.24 6.02 32.01
N GLN A 142 15.41 6.67 32.20
CA GLN A 142 15.83 7.27 33.47
C GLN A 142 15.57 6.36 34.69
N ASP A 143 16.04 5.11 34.57
CA ASP A 143 15.96 4.06 35.59
C ASP A 143 14.54 3.52 35.90
N ARG A 144 13.55 3.85 35.08
CA ARG A 144 12.19 3.30 35.15
C ARG A 144 11.86 2.48 33.91
N LEU A 145 11.14 1.38 34.10
CA LEU A 145 10.54 0.62 33.01
C LEU A 145 9.18 1.22 32.69
N LEU A 146 9.01 1.75 31.48
CA LEU A 146 7.75 2.28 31.00
C LEU A 146 7.09 1.26 30.07
N HIS A 147 5.77 1.14 30.15
CA HIS A 147 4.98 0.28 29.28
C HIS A 147 4.20 1.12 28.27
N TYR A 148 4.16 0.64 27.03
CA TYR A 148 3.56 1.31 25.88
C TYR A 148 2.60 0.36 25.19
N ILE A 149 1.51 0.92 24.67
CA ILE A 149 0.59 0.25 23.76
C ILE A 149 0.73 0.94 22.40
N PHE A 150 1.12 0.17 21.39
CA PHE A 150 1.19 0.60 20.00
C PHE A 150 0.01 0.03 19.26
N GLN A 151 -0.76 0.90 18.61
CA GLN A 151 -1.82 0.53 17.70
C GLN A 151 -1.43 0.96 16.29
N CYS A 152 -1.02 0.00 15.47
CA CYS A 152 -0.56 0.25 14.11
C CYS A 152 -1.67 -0.13 13.12
N LYS A 153 -1.93 0.75 12.15
CA LYS A 153 -2.85 0.47 11.03
C LYS A 153 -2.08 0.53 9.73
N ARG A 154 -2.28 -0.49 8.89
CA ARG A 154 -1.80 -0.46 7.50
C ARG A 154 -2.73 0.44 6.69
N SER A 155 -2.20 1.52 6.14
CA SER A 155 -2.92 2.40 5.20
C SER A 155 -2.18 2.45 3.87
N HIS A 156 -2.90 2.62 2.77
CA HIS A 156 -2.40 2.54 1.38
C HIS A 156 -1.42 3.67 0.98
N SER A 157 -0.86 4.42 1.93
CA SER A 157 -0.08 5.64 1.65
C SER A 157 1.25 5.74 2.42
N PHE A 158 1.74 4.66 3.04
CA PHE A 158 3.03 4.70 3.76
C PHE A 158 3.98 3.63 3.22
N CYS A 159 5.18 4.05 2.82
CA CYS A 159 6.39 3.23 2.74
C CYS A 159 7.29 3.68 3.91
N ILE A 160 7.96 2.74 4.59
CA ILE A 160 8.95 3.02 5.65
C ILE A 160 10.34 2.77 5.10
#